data_AF-A0A1S8ASM7-F1
#
_entry.id   AF-A0A1S8ASM7-F1
#
_cell.length_a   1.000
_cell.length_b   1.000
_cell.length_c   1.000
_cell.angle_alpha   90.00
_cell.angle_beta   90.00
_cell.angle_gamma   90.00
#
_symmetry.space_group_name_H-M   'P 1'
#
loop_
_entity.id
_entity.type
_entity.pdbx_description
1 polymer ?
#
loop_
_entity_poly.entity_id
_entity_poly.type
_entity_poly.pdbx_seq_one_letter_code
_entity_poly.pdbx_strand_id
1 'polypeptide(L)'
;MNSISKLAVVFILAGTVLLSGPVFGFSTLAADRGVGVSTASSNALIGVSSTQLTLDGPNDEAPVSIRNNAGTDLTLELADTTGSDLRVEGELPSEIPAGGSSAVVISCDGGGTGGSESGVLTVVEAFGDGGSLRIEQATLPVTVDYECTGGPPDEPNDGDVVVEDGSKANDGIDTDENVFIGDNGKANKEVTAGGDVSIGDNGKTNGRVTADGSLTTGGSYTANKEVNVGGDISIGDGGKTNGKVTAGGDISMGDNSKVNKEINAGGDISLGNNSKTNKKVNATGDFTVGDDYTANKVVSAGGDVSIGDNSKLNKEVTVGGDLYVGDSVTFNDDVTVDGTIYTGCNVAFNGGYTAGSYVDDC
;
A
#
# COMPACT_ATOMS: atom_id res chain seq x y z
N MET A 1 -49.63 -37.26 72.34
CA MET A 1 -48.38 -36.67 71.80
C MET A 1 -48.65 -35.20 71.56
N ASN A 2 -48.27 -34.37 72.52
CA ASN A 2 -48.87 -33.07 72.78
C ASN A 2 -48.17 -31.95 72.00
N SER A 3 -49.01 -31.11 71.37
CA SER A 3 -48.87 -29.78 70.73
C SER A 3 -47.49 -29.11 70.51
N ILE A 4 -46.48 -29.32 71.34
CA ILE A 4 -45.19 -28.60 71.29
C ILE A 4 -44.30 -29.11 70.15
N SER A 5 -44.31 -30.41 69.84
CA SER A 5 -43.51 -30.97 68.73
C SER A 5 -44.01 -30.57 67.33
N LYS A 6 -45.29 -30.18 67.19
CA LYS A 6 -45.83 -29.72 65.91
C LYS A 6 -45.46 -28.27 65.59
N LEU A 7 -45.25 -27.43 66.60
CA LEU A 7 -44.81 -26.04 66.41
C LEU A 7 -43.33 -25.95 66.01
N ALA A 8 -42.48 -26.84 66.55
CA ALA A 8 -41.05 -26.89 66.23
C ALA A 8 -40.76 -27.33 64.78
N VAL A 9 -41.56 -28.25 64.22
CA VAL A 9 -41.41 -28.70 62.83
C VAL A 9 -41.83 -27.60 61.83
N VAL A 10 -42.82 -26.77 62.18
CA VAL A 10 -43.24 -25.64 61.34
C VAL A 10 -42.17 -24.55 61.27
N PHE A 11 -41.45 -24.27 62.35
CA PHE A 11 -40.35 -23.28 62.32
C PHE A 11 -39.11 -23.76 61.56
N ILE A 12 -38.80 -25.06 61.55
CA ILE A 12 -37.66 -25.62 60.77
C ILE A 12 -37.98 -25.64 59.26
N LEU A 13 -39.24 -25.89 58.88
CA LEU A 13 -39.67 -25.83 57.48
C LEU A 13 -39.82 -24.38 56.96
N ALA A 14 -40.22 -23.43 57.81
CA ALA A 14 -40.28 -22.02 57.42
C ALA A 14 -38.89 -21.35 57.30
N GLY A 15 -37.89 -21.82 58.07
CA GLY A 15 -36.52 -21.31 58.02
C GLY A 15 -35.71 -21.74 56.80
N THR A 16 -36.11 -22.80 56.10
CA THR A 16 -35.39 -23.33 54.92
C THR A 16 -35.88 -22.74 53.59
N VAL A 17 -37.02 -22.05 53.57
CA VAL A 17 -37.56 -21.42 52.34
C VAL A 17 -37.02 -19.99 52.13
N LEU A 18 -36.53 -19.32 53.18
CA LEU A 18 -35.99 -17.95 53.08
C LEU A 18 -34.51 -17.84 52.66
N LEU A 19 -33.84 -18.96 52.35
CA LEU A 19 -32.47 -18.98 51.79
C LEU A 19 -32.43 -19.22 50.28
N SER A 20 -33.58 -19.15 49.62
CA SER A 20 -33.71 -19.25 48.15
C SER A 20 -33.98 -17.88 47.49
N GLY A 21 -33.48 -16.80 48.09
CA GLY A 21 -33.27 -15.55 47.35
C GLY A 21 -32.01 -15.67 46.51
N PRO A 22 -31.94 -15.07 45.30
CA PRO A 22 -30.69 -15.00 44.56
C PRO A 22 -29.66 -14.31 45.46
N VAL A 23 -28.63 -15.06 45.87
CA VAL A 23 -27.43 -14.46 46.42
C VAL A 23 -26.86 -13.64 45.27
N PHE A 24 -26.84 -12.32 45.42
CA PHE A 24 -26.00 -11.47 44.58
C PHE A 24 -24.56 -11.88 44.88
N GLY A 25 -24.09 -12.94 44.22
CA GLY A 25 -22.68 -13.11 43.97
C GLY A 25 -22.28 -11.87 43.20
N PHE A 26 -21.43 -11.05 43.81
CA PHE A 26 -20.58 -10.20 43.01
C PHE A 26 -19.75 -11.18 42.17
N SER A 27 -20.24 -11.49 40.97
CA SER A 27 -19.35 -11.63 39.83
C SER A 27 -18.44 -10.42 39.94
N THR A 28 -17.16 -10.66 40.18
CA THR A 28 -16.15 -9.72 39.74
C THR A 28 -16.47 -9.50 38.27
N LEU A 29 -17.20 -8.42 37.99
CA LEU A 29 -17.05 -7.74 36.72
C LEU A 29 -15.54 -7.51 36.68
N ALA A 30 -14.86 -8.31 35.85
CA ALA A 30 -13.82 -7.73 35.04
C ALA A 30 -14.52 -6.52 34.43
N ALA A 31 -14.33 -5.35 35.06
CA ALA A 31 -14.45 -4.11 34.37
C ALA A 31 -13.39 -4.27 33.29
N ASP A 32 -13.82 -4.79 32.16
CA ASP A 32 -13.24 -4.50 30.88
C ASP A 32 -13.19 -2.98 30.85
N ARG A 33 -12.05 -2.45 31.32
CA ARG A 33 -11.72 -1.05 31.14
C ARG A 33 -11.35 -0.99 29.67
N GLY A 34 -12.38 -1.03 28.82
CA GLY A 34 -12.31 -0.48 27.49
C GLY A 34 -11.91 0.97 27.67
N VAL A 35 -10.60 1.21 27.60
CA VAL A 35 -10.05 2.54 27.54
C VAL A 35 -10.51 3.04 26.18
N GLY A 36 -11.65 3.74 26.16
CA GLY A 36 -12.09 4.43 24.97
C GLY A 36 -10.99 5.40 24.57
N VAL A 37 -10.27 5.06 23.51
CA VAL A 37 -9.30 5.95 22.88
C VAL A 37 -10.11 7.06 22.22
N SER A 38 -10.36 8.13 22.98
CA SER A 38 -10.86 9.36 22.40
C SER A 38 -9.68 10.17 21.90
N THR A 39 -9.70 10.55 20.62
CA THR A 39 -8.82 11.58 20.06
C THR A 39 -9.19 12.93 20.68
N ALA A 40 -8.55 13.29 21.80
CA ALA A 40 -8.67 14.60 22.40
C ALA A 40 -7.30 15.29 22.33
N SER A 41 -7.23 16.42 21.63
CA SER A 41 -6.03 17.18 21.27
C SER A 41 -5.18 17.71 22.43
N SER A 42 -5.53 17.42 23.70
CA SER A 42 -4.79 17.90 24.88
C SER A 42 -4.64 16.90 26.03
N ASN A 43 -5.29 15.71 25.97
CA ASN A 43 -5.25 14.71 27.06
C ASN A 43 -4.93 13.27 26.58
N ALA A 44 -4.45 13.11 25.34
CA ALA A 44 -4.07 11.80 24.83
C ALA A 44 -2.85 11.26 25.59
N LEU A 45 -2.90 9.98 25.97
CA LEU A 45 -1.80 9.28 26.66
C LEU A 45 -0.53 9.22 25.81
N ILE A 46 -0.70 9.12 24.49
CA ILE A 46 0.33 9.28 23.47
C ILE A 46 -0.08 10.47 22.59
N GLY A 47 0.76 11.49 22.51
CA GLY A 47 0.56 12.65 21.65
C GLY A 47 1.50 12.64 20.47
N VAL A 48 1.11 13.32 19.40
CA VAL A 48 1.98 13.63 18.25
C VAL A 48 2.06 15.14 18.06
N SER A 49 3.24 15.66 17.77
CA SER A 49 3.47 17.11 17.64
C SER A 49 3.00 17.69 16.31
N SER A 50 2.99 16.87 15.25
CA SER A 50 2.51 17.24 13.93
C SER A 50 1.55 16.18 13.42
N THR A 51 0.38 16.62 12.97
CA THR A 51 -0.68 15.75 12.41
C THR A 51 -0.83 15.94 10.91
N GLN A 52 -0.26 17.00 10.34
CA GLN A 52 -0.21 17.24 8.90
C GLN A 52 1.25 17.53 8.54
N LEU A 53 1.80 16.72 7.65
CA LEU A 53 3.14 16.84 7.11
C LEU A 53 3.05 17.03 5.60
N THR A 54 4.07 17.69 5.05
CA THR A 54 4.23 17.90 3.62
C THR A 54 5.64 17.47 3.24
N LEU A 55 5.75 16.57 2.27
CA LEU A 55 6.98 16.18 1.60
C LEU A 55 6.85 16.65 0.15
N ASP A 56 7.38 17.82 -0.18
CA ASP A 56 7.22 18.43 -1.50
C ASP A 56 8.29 17.95 -2.50
N GLY A 57 9.14 17.00 -2.10
CA GLY A 57 10.17 16.41 -2.94
C GLY A 57 10.69 15.06 -2.43
N PRO A 58 11.41 14.30 -3.26
CA PRO A 58 11.85 12.92 -2.97
C PRO A 58 12.90 12.81 -1.85
N ASN A 59 13.52 13.92 -1.45
CA ASN A 59 14.48 13.97 -0.35
C ASN A 59 13.94 14.72 0.87
N ASP A 60 12.66 15.12 0.84
CA ASP A 60 12.08 15.79 1.98
C ASP A 60 11.95 14.81 3.14
N GLU A 61 12.21 15.33 4.34
CA GLU A 61 12.09 14.61 5.59
C GLU A 61 11.12 15.36 6.51
N ALA A 62 10.13 14.64 7.01
CA ALA A 62 9.13 15.16 7.91
C ALA A 62 9.28 14.52 9.30
N PRO A 63 9.86 15.22 10.28
CA PRO A 63 9.98 14.69 11.63
C PRO A 63 8.63 14.69 12.36
N VAL A 64 8.26 13.54 12.92
CA VAL A 64 7.11 13.35 13.80
C VAL A 64 7.61 13.12 15.21
N SER A 65 7.27 14.01 16.15
CA SER A 65 7.56 13.76 17.57
C SER A 65 6.40 13.06 18.25
N ILE A 66 6.69 11.90 18.82
CA ILE A 66 5.79 11.10 19.64
C ILE A 66 6.07 11.42 21.11
N ARG A 67 5.04 11.80 21.86
CA ARG A 67 5.15 12.23 23.26
C ARG A 67 4.37 11.32 24.19
N ASN A 68 5.00 10.92 25.29
CA ASN A 68 4.34 10.19 26.36
C ASN A 68 3.75 11.16 27.39
N ASN A 69 2.41 11.19 27.51
CA ASN A 69 1.68 11.95 28.52
C ASN A 69 1.06 11.06 29.60
N ALA A 70 1.33 9.76 29.61
CA ALA A 70 0.73 8.77 30.50
C ALA A 70 1.17 8.89 31.97
N GLY A 71 2.15 9.74 32.28
CA GLY A 71 2.66 9.97 33.64
C GLY A 71 3.46 8.80 34.21
N THR A 72 3.73 7.76 33.41
CA THR A 72 4.61 6.61 33.67
C THR A 72 5.44 6.35 32.42
N ASP A 73 6.54 5.61 32.54
CA ASP A 73 7.34 5.19 31.39
C ASP A 73 6.51 4.24 30.53
N LEU A 74 6.57 4.43 29.21
CA LEU A 74 5.88 3.59 28.24
C LEU A 74 6.90 2.73 27.50
N THR A 75 6.69 1.41 27.50
CA THR A 75 7.26 0.50 26.51
C THR A 75 6.26 0.35 25.37
N LEU A 76 6.67 0.58 24.13
CA LEU A 76 5.78 0.61 22.97
C LEU A 76 6.33 -0.20 21.80
N GLU A 77 5.42 -0.80 21.05
CA GLU A 77 5.63 -1.37 19.73
C GLU A 77 4.91 -0.49 18.72
N LEU A 78 5.69 0.24 17.92
CA LEU A 78 5.20 0.99 16.78
C LEU A 78 5.38 0.15 15.52
N ALA A 79 4.42 0.26 14.61
CA ALA A 79 4.53 -0.24 13.25
C ALA A 79 4.58 0.95 12.29
N ASP A 80 5.50 0.86 11.34
CA ASP A 80 5.42 1.62 10.10
C ASP A 80 4.25 1.07 9.29
N THR A 81 3.30 1.94 8.99
CA THR A 81 2.12 1.62 8.18
C THR A 81 2.00 2.55 6.99
N THR A 82 3.12 3.13 6.56
CA THR A 82 3.24 3.85 5.29
C THR A 82 2.98 2.92 4.09
N GLY A 83 2.46 3.50 3.01
CA GLY A 83 2.36 2.86 1.71
C GLY A 83 3.71 2.76 1.00
N SER A 84 3.71 2.29 -0.24
CA SER A 84 4.95 2.05 -1.02
C SER A 84 5.79 3.31 -1.31
N ASP A 85 5.21 4.49 -1.19
CA ASP A 85 5.82 5.75 -1.61
C ASP A 85 6.52 6.47 -0.45
N LEU A 86 6.26 6.04 0.79
CA LEU A 86 6.79 6.62 2.03
C LEU A 86 7.48 5.54 2.86
N ARG A 87 8.35 5.96 3.76
CA ARG A 87 8.89 5.08 4.79
C ARG A 87 9.19 5.85 6.07
N VAL A 88 9.28 5.12 7.17
CA VAL A 88 9.85 5.64 8.42
C VAL A 88 11.34 5.31 8.49
N GLU A 89 12.16 6.35 8.62
CA GLU A 89 13.62 6.23 8.72
C GLU A 89 14.05 5.76 10.11
N GLY A 90 14.97 4.79 10.13
CA GLY A 90 15.65 4.33 11.33
C GLY A 90 14.82 3.37 12.20
N GLU A 91 15.25 3.21 13.46
CA GLU A 91 14.60 2.30 14.41
C GLU A 91 13.48 3.04 15.16
N LEU A 92 12.29 2.44 15.16
CA LEU A 92 11.15 2.95 15.92
C LEU A 92 11.43 2.89 17.43
N PRO A 93 11.04 3.91 18.20
CA PRO A 93 11.32 3.94 19.63
C PRO A 93 10.57 2.82 20.37
N SER A 94 11.31 2.01 21.12
CA SER A 94 10.73 0.95 21.96
C SER A 94 10.35 1.40 23.37
N GLU A 95 10.84 2.57 23.80
CA GLU A 95 10.59 3.13 25.13
C GLU A 95 10.56 4.66 25.10
N ILE A 96 9.57 5.26 25.76
CA ILE A 96 9.48 6.71 25.96
C ILE A 96 9.22 6.98 27.45
N PRO A 97 10.15 7.65 28.17
CA PRO A 97 9.97 7.99 29.57
C PRO A 97 8.75 8.89 29.83
N ALA A 98 8.25 8.90 31.07
CA ALA A 98 7.14 9.73 31.51
C ALA A 98 7.37 11.21 31.18
N GLY A 99 6.49 11.81 30.37
CA GLY A 99 6.61 13.20 29.93
C GLY A 99 7.66 13.45 28.84
N GLY A 100 8.40 12.41 28.44
CA GLY A 100 9.41 12.43 27.39
C GLY A 100 8.81 12.38 25.99
N SER A 101 9.68 12.57 25.00
CA SER A 101 9.35 12.50 23.58
C SER A 101 10.46 11.80 22.81
N SER A 102 10.08 11.02 21.81
CA SER A 102 10.98 10.54 20.76
C SER A 102 10.58 11.16 19.42
N ALA A 103 11.49 11.17 18.46
CA ALA A 103 11.22 11.61 17.11
C ALA A 103 11.46 10.45 16.14
N VAL A 104 10.56 10.30 15.18
CA VAL A 104 10.75 9.47 14.00
C VAL A 104 10.74 10.39 12.78
N VAL A 105 11.41 10.00 11.71
CA VAL A 105 11.47 10.78 10.48
C VAL A 105 10.73 10.00 9.40
N ILE A 106 9.81 10.66 8.71
CA ILE A 106 9.13 10.10 7.55
C ILE A 106 9.78 10.70 6.30
N SER A 107 10.13 9.86 5.35
CA SER A 107 10.74 10.26 4.07
C SER A 107 10.03 9.56 2.92
N CYS A 108 10.32 10.01 1.71
CA CYS A 108 9.93 9.30 0.50
C CYS A 108 10.76 8.02 0.34
N ASP A 109 10.10 6.90 0.02
CA ASP A 109 10.78 5.63 -0.28
C ASP A 109 11.05 5.47 -1.79
N GLY A 110 11.66 6.50 -2.38
CA GLY A 110 12.13 6.49 -3.76
C GLY A 110 11.03 6.46 -4.83
N GLY A 111 10.78 7.62 -5.45
CA GLY A 111 10.11 7.68 -6.75
C GLY A 111 8.61 7.28 -6.75
N GLY A 112 7.91 7.61 -5.68
CA GLY A 112 6.46 7.54 -5.65
C GLY A 112 5.77 8.55 -6.59
N THR A 113 4.45 8.50 -6.58
CA THR A 113 3.59 9.57 -7.09
C THR A 113 3.46 10.70 -6.07
N GLY A 114 2.67 11.73 -6.41
CA GLY A 114 2.16 12.66 -5.40
C GLY A 114 0.85 12.15 -4.81
N GLY A 115 0.67 12.26 -3.49
CA GLY A 115 -0.47 11.72 -2.77
C GLY A 115 -0.67 12.30 -1.37
N SER A 116 -1.64 11.76 -0.64
CA SER A 116 -1.89 12.07 0.76
C SER A 116 -2.23 10.78 1.50
N GLU A 117 -1.41 10.43 2.48
CA GLU A 117 -1.58 9.22 3.29
C GLU A 117 -1.84 9.57 4.75
N SER A 118 -2.88 8.98 5.35
CA SER A 118 -3.24 9.19 6.76
C SER A 118 -3.02 7.91 7.56
N GLY A 119 -2.58 8.07 8.81
CA GLY A 119 -2.40 6.95 9.71
C GLY A 119 -1.11 6.17 9.47
N VAL A 120 -0.08 6.84 8.94
CA VAL A 120 1.25 6.27 8.59
C VAL A 120 2.04 5.67 9.76
N LEU A 121 1.58 5.85 11.01
CA LEU A 121 2.19 5.28 12.21
C LEU A 121 1.11 4.68 13.10
N THR A 122 1.28 3.41 13.46
CA THR A 122 0.35 2.70 14.35
C THR A 122 1.05 2.20 15.61
N VAL A 123 0.46 2.47 16.77
CA VAL A 123 0.84 1.83 18.03
C VAL A 123 0.17 0.46 18.06
N VAL A 124 0.95 -0.59 17.84
CA VAL A 124 0.48 -1.98 17.94
C VAL A 124 0.11 -2.26 19.38
N GLU A 125 1.04 -1.96 20.29
CA GLU A 125 0.85 -2.13 21.73
C GLU A 125 1.71 -1.13 22.52
N ALA A 126 1.20 -0.63 23.65
CA ALA A 126 2.02 0.11 24.61
C ALA A 126 1.63 -0.19 26.06
N PHE A 127 2.63 -0.35 26.92
CA PHE A 127 2.51 -0.68 28.33
C PHE A 127 3.11 0.38 29.22
N GLY A 128 2.36 0.80 30.24
CA GLY A 128 2.92 1.61 31.32
C GLY A 128 3.63 0.77 32.36
N ASP A 129 4.73 1.29 32.91
CA ASP A 129 5.43 0.62 34.01
C ASP A 129 4.46 0.32 35.18
N GLY A 130 4.52 -0.91 35.69
CA GLY A 130 3.55 -1.46 36.65
C GLY A 130 2.27 -2.08 36.06
N GLY A 131 2.14 -2.19 34.74
CA GLY A 131 1.12 -3.00 34.04
C GLY A 131 -0.33 -2.50 34.15
N SER A 132 -0.54 -1.31 34.72
CA SER A 132 -1.87 -0.73 34.95
C SER A 132 -2.43 0.01 33.73
N LEU A 133 -1.58 0.22 32.71
CA LEU A 133 -1.91 0.90 31.47
C LEU A 133 -1.52 0.02 30.28
N ARG A 134 -2.48 -0.20 29.38
CA ARG A 134 -2.29 -0.91 28.12
C ARG A 134 -3.04 -0.17 27.03
N ILE A 135 -2.37 0.08 25.92
CA ILE A 135 -2.91 0.69 24.71
C ILE A 135 -2.70 -0.33 23.60
N GLU A 136 -3.72 -0.62 22.80
CA GLU A 136 -3.65 -1.58 21.69
C GLU A 136 -4.24 -0.94 20.44
N GLN A 137 -3.63 -1.22 19.28
CA GLN A 137 -4.15 -0.86 17.96
C GLN A 137 -4.57 0.62 17.83
N ALA A 138 -3.72 1.54 18.30
CA ALA A 138 -3.99 2.96 18.22
C ALA A 138 -3.23 3.59 17.04
N THR A 139 -3.95 3.91 15.97
CA THR A 139 -3.40 4.67 14.84
C THR A 139 -3.21 6.13 15.23
N LEU A 140 -2.00 6.66 15.00
CA LEU A 140 -1.70 8.06 15.25
C LEU A 140 -2.26 8.91 14.09
N PRO A 141 -2.88 10.08 14.36
CA PRO A 141 -3.48 10.92 13.33
C PRO A 141 -2.41 11.74 12.60
N VAL A 142 -1.46 11.06 11.98
CA VAL A 142 -0.42 11.67 11.15
C VAL A 142 -0.85 11.50 9.71
N THR A 143 -1.09 12.61 9.04
CA THR A 143 -1.32 12.68 7.60
C THR A 143 -0.10 13.29 6.94
N VAL A 144 0.34 12.68 5.85
CA VAL A 144 1.47 13.12 5.04
C VAL A 144 0.95 13.38 3.64
N ASP A 145 0.95 14.65 3.23
CA ASP A 145 0.86 15.00 1.82
C ASP A 145 2.27 14.87 1.24
N TYR A 146 2.45 14.15 0.13
CA TYR A 146 3.78 13.91 -0.44
C TYR A 146 3.77 14.07 -1.96
N GLU A 147 4.90 14.50 -2.51
CA GLU A 147 5.25 14.51 -3.93
C GLU A 147 6.65 13.90 -4.05
N CYS A 148 6.70 12.56 -4.07
CA CYS A 148 7.97 11.81 -4.08
C CYS A 148 8.56 11.67 -5.49
N THR A 149 8.22 12.58 -6.40
CA THR A 149 8.53 12.47 -7.82
C THR A 149 10.00 12.83 -8.08
N GLY A 150 10.64 11.99 -8.90
CA GLY A 150 12.08 11.90 -9.18
C GLY A 150 12.89 13.17 -9.48
N GLY A 151 13.22 13.92 -8.44
CA GLY A 151 14.36 14.84 -8.39
C GLY A 151 15.70 14.15 -8.07
N PRO A 152 16.84 14.71 -8.50
CA PRO A 152 18.16 14.22 -8.10
C PRO A 152 18.37 14.35 -6.59
N PRO A 153 19.21 13.50 -5.96
CA PRO A 153 19.66 13.71 -4.59
C PRO A 153 20.37 15.08 -4.46
N ASP A 154 20.33 15.69 -3.27
CA ASP A 154 20.95 17.01 -3.00
C ASP A 154 22.42 17.09 -3.45
N GLU A 155 23.13 15.97 -3.37
CA GLU A 155 24.44 15.78 -3.98
C GLU A 155 24.47 14.46 -4.77
N PRO A 156 24.40 14.51 -6.12
CA PRO A 156 24.61 13.34 -6.96
C PRO A 156 26.00 12.76 -6.77
N ASN A 157 26.13 11.44 -6.89
CA ASN A 157 27.42 10.78 -6.86
C ASN A 157 28.24 11.16 -8.09
N ASP A 158 29.57 11.03 -7.98
CA ASP A 158 30.46 11.23 -9.12
C ASP A 158 30.17 10.19 -10.20
N GLY A 159 29.67 10.64 -11.36
CA GLY A 159 29.25 9.79 -12.48
C GLY A 159 27.75 9.78 -12.77
N ASP A 160 26.93 10.26 -11.82
CA ASP A 160 25.50 10.47 -12.07
C ASP A 160 25.30 11.53 -13.16
N VAL A 161 24.29 11.33 -14.01
CA VAL A 161 23.90 12.30 -15.02
C VAL A 161 22.61 12.98 -14.61
N VAL A 162 22.67 14.31 -14.40
CA VAL A 162 21.50 15.13 -14.08
C VAL A 162 21.09 15.97 -15.29
N VAL A 163 19.83 15.84 -15.69
CA VAL A 163 19.14 16.75 -16.61
C VAL A 163 18.16 17.55 -15.78
N GLU A 164 18.50 18.81 -15.53
CA GLU A 164 17.68 19.74 -14.74
C GLU A 164 16.24 19.88 -15.25
N ASP A 165 15.37 20.39 -14.39
CA ASP A 165 13.97 20.66 -14.73
C ASP A 165 13.82 21.49 -16.01
N GLY A 166 12.88 21.07 -16.86
CA GLY A 166 12.56 21.65 -18.15
C GLY A 166 13.65 21.53 -19.21
N SER A 167 14.80 20.97 -18.84
CA SER A 167 15.97 20.88 -19.71
C SER A 167 15.87 19.70 -20.68
N LYS A 168 16.77 19.69 -21.66
CA LYS A 168 16.77 18.68 -22.72
C LYS A 168 18.17 18.14 -22.94
N ALA A 169 18.34 16.83 -22.77
CA ALA A 169 19.47 16.11 -23.30
C ALA A 169 19.24 15.84 -24.79
N ASN A 170 20.01 16.53 -25.64
CA ASN A 170 19.92 16.38 -27.09
C ASN A 170 20.78 15.24 -27.63
N ASP A 171 21.78 14.81 -26.85
CA ASP A 171 22.62 13.66 -27.13
C ASP A 171 22.17 12.45 -26.30
N GLY A 172 22.74 11.28 -26.61
CA GLY A 172 22.48 10.08 -25.83
C GLY A 172 23.09 10.23 -24.44
N ILE A 173 22.38 9.74 -23.43
CA ILE A 173 22.90 9.61 -22.06
C ILE A 173 23.41 8.18 -21.94
N ASP A 174 24.67 8.02 -21.56
CA ASP A 174 25.34 6.74 -21.39
C ASP A 174 26.28 6.87 -20.19
N THR A 175 25.92 6.24 -19.08
CA THR A 175 26.68 6.26 -17.82
C THR A 175 26.59 4.91 -17.13
N ASP A 176 27.63 4.54 -16.37
CA ASP A 176 27.64 3.35 -15.53
C ASP A 176 26.88 3.57 -14.20
N GLU A 177 26.53 4.82 -13.89
CA GLU A 177 25.84 5.23 -12.64
C GLU A 177 24.35 5.57 -12.92
N ASN A 178 23.75 6.44 -12.09
CA ASN A 178 22.34 6.78 -12.19
C ASN A 178 22.09 7.94 -13.16
N VAL A 179 20.85 8.04 -13.66
CA VAL A 179 20.38 9.15 -14.47
C VAL A 179 19.16 9.79 -13.82
N PHE A 180 19.23 11.09 -13.59
CA PHE A 180 18.13 11.90 -13.08
C PHE A 180 17.68 12.87 -14.17
N ILE A 181 16.41 12.82 -14.55
CA ILE A 181 15.80 13.78 -15.46
C ILE A 181 14.70 14.48 -14.70
N GLY A 182 14.92 15.74 -14.32
CA GLY A 182 13.95 16.52 -13.55
C GLY A 182 12.63 16.78 -14.28
N ASP A 183 11.75 17.49 -13.61
CA ASP A 183 10.39 17.77 -14.06
C ASP A 183 10.38 18.45 -15.43
N ASN A 184 9.49 18.04 -16.31
CA ASN A 184 9.39 18.51 -17.70
C ASN A 184 10.66 18.25 -18.54
N GLY A 185 11.64 17.54 -17.97
CA GLY A 185 12.91 17.20 -18.60
C GLY A 185 12.73 16.22 -19.76
N LYS A 186 13.64 16.29 -20.74
CA LYS A 186 13.53 15.48 -21.97
C LYS A 186 14.85 14.87 -22.39
N ALA A 187 14.87 13.55 -22.54
CA ALA A 187 15.92 12.86 -23.27
C ALA A 187 15.49 12.66 -24.73
N ASN A 188 16.15 13.35 -25.66
CA ASN A 188 15.79 13.28 -27.07
C ASN A 188 16.35 12.05 -27.79
N LYS A 189 17.38 11.42 -27.23
CA LYS A 189 17.98 10.18 -27.72
C LYS A 189 17.86 9.08 -26.65
N GLU A 190 18.66 8.04 -26.80
CA GLU A 190 18.71 6.89 -25.89
C GLU A 190 19.26 7.29 -24.52
N VAL A 191 18.72 6.67 -23.47
CA VAL A 191 19.20 6.75 -22.09
C VAL A 191 19.65 5.36 -21.69
N THR A 192 20.92 5.23 -21.32
CA THR A 192 21.54 4.00 -20.83
C THR A 192 22.22 4.31 -19.49
N ALA A 193 21.81 3.60 -18.45
CA ALA A 193 22.31 3.74 -17.09
C ALA A 193 22.73 2.36 -16.56
N GLY A 194 23.91 2.27 -15.94
CA GLY A 194 24.31 1.10 -15.16
C GLY A 194 23.67 1.06 -13.76
N GLY A 195 23.13 2.19 -13.30
CA GLY A 195 22.31 2.29 -12.10
C GLY A 195 20.83 2.50 -12.41
N ASP A 196 20.18 3.29 -11.58
CA ASP A 196 18.76 3.64 -11.66
C ASP A 196 18.52 4.81 -12.62
N VAL A 197 17.31 4.89 -13.15
CA VAL A 197 16.82 6.04 -13.92
C VAL A 197 15.62 6.64 -13.19
N SER A 198 15.72 7.91 -12.84
CA SER A 198 14.64 8.67 -12.22
C SER A 198 14.20 9.81 -13.15
N ILE A 199 12.90 9.92 -13.40
CA ILE A 199 12.34 10.93 -14.31
C ILE A 199 11.18 11.66 -13.64
N GLY A 200 11.31 12.95 -13.41
CA GLY A 200 10.26 13.79 -12.83
C GLY A 200 8.99 13.90 -13.68
N ASP A 201 8.05 14.68 -13.16
CA ASP A 201 6.72 14.88 -13.71
C ASP A 201 6.76 15.44 -15.13
N ASN A 202 5.84 15.00 -15.98
CA ASN A 202 5.76 15.40 -17.39
C ASN A 202 7.06 15.13 -18.19
N GLY A 203 7.95 14.29 -17.66
CA GLY A 203 9.18 13.89 -18.30
C GLY A 203 8.95 13.14 -19.61
N LYS A 204 9.92 13.20 -20.52
CA LYS A 204 9.79 12.58 -21.83
C LYS A 204 11.07 11.95 -22.36
N THR A 205 11.00 10.68 -22.74
CA THR A 205 12.08 9.97 -23.43
C THR A 205 11.67 9.67 -24.87
N ASN A 206 12.47 10.18 -25.81
CA ASN A 206 12.23 9.98 -27.24
C ASN A 206 12.98 8.77 -27.82
N GLY A 207 14.13 8.42 -27.21
CA GLY A 207 14.85 7.17 -27.47
C GLY A 207 14.39 6.05 -26.54
N ARG A 208 15.10 4.92 -26.63
CA ARG A 208 14.95 3.81 -25.68
C ARG A 208 15.49 4.23 -24.31
N VAL A 209 14.90 3.68 -23.26
CA VAL A 209 15.44 3.74 -21.90
C VAL A 209 15.94 2.35 -21.53
N THR A 210 17.18 2.27 -21.06
CA THR A 210 17.78 1.06 -20.52
C THR A 210 18.47 1.38 -19.20
N ALA A 211 18.16 0.60 -18.17
CA ALA A 211 18.73 0.72 -16.84
C ALA A 211 19.03 -0.69 -16.32
N ASP A 212 20.21 -0.90 -15.74
CA ASP A 212 20.50 -2.17 -15.06
C ASP A 212 19.83 -2.21 -13.67
N GLY A 213 19.67 -1.04 -13.03
CA GLY A 213 18.85 -0.85 -11.83
C GLY A 213 17.35 -0.74 -12.14
N SER A 214 16.65 0.12 -11.43
CA SER A 214 15.21 0.39 -11.56
C SER A 214 14.91 1.65 -12.38
N LEU A 215 13.68 1.77 -12.87
CA LEU A 215 13.16 3.01 -13.45
C LEU A 215 12.02 3.51 -12.60
N THR A 216 12.11 4.78 -12.24
CA THR A 216 11.01 5.45 -11.56
C THR A 216 10.65 6.76 -12.24
N THR A 217 9.35 7.00 -12.42
CA THR A 217 8.86 8.22 -13.05
C THR A 217 7.71 8.88 -12.31
N GLY A 218 7.72 10.20 -12.30
CA GLY A 218 6.56 11.00 -11.91
C GLY A 218 5.36 10.84 -12.85
N GLY A 219 4.32 11.63 -12.58
CA GLY A 219 3.09 11.66 -13.35
C GLY A 219 3.28 12.16 -14.78
N SER A 220 2.39 11.73 -15.67
CA SER A 220 2.31 12.11 -17.08
C SER A 220 3.59 11.85 -17.89
N TYR A 221 4.46 10.95 -17.41
CA TYR A 221 5.64 10.52 -18.14
C TYR A 221 5.29 9.95 -19.52
N THR A 222 6.09 10.27 -20.54
CA THR A 222 5.94 9.71 -21.89
C THR A 222 7.22 9.05 -22.40
N ALA A 223 7.17 7.73 -22.56
CA ALA A 223 8.17 6.95 -23.30
C ALA A 223 7.73 6.72 -24.75
N ASN A 224 8.47 7.25 -25.72
CA ASN A 224 8.14 7.07 -27.14
C ASN A 224 8.66 5.76 -27.74
N LYS A 225 9.63 5.12 -27.08
CA LYS A 225 10.24 3.87 -27.50
C LYS A 225 10.17 2.86 -26.36
N GLU A 226 11.02 1.85 -26.43
CA GLU A 226 11.08 0.76 -25.47
C GLU A 226 11.67 1.24 -24.16
N VAL A 227 11.19 0.64 -23.07
CA VAL A 227 11.73 0.75 -21.72
C VAL A 227 12.13 -0.66 -21.31
N ASN A 228 13.41 -0.86 -21.00
CA ASN A 228 13.96 -2.16 -20.62
C ASN A 228 14.85 -2.01 -19.39
N VAL A 229 14.43 -2.58 -18.27
CA VAL A 229 14.99 -2.29 -16.94
C VAL A 229 15.31 -3.61 -16.25
N GLY A 230 16.47 -3.69 -15.58
CA GLY A 230 16.92 -4.90 -14.88
C GLY A 230 16.18 -5.14 -13.56
N GLY A 231 15.90 -4.07 -12.82
CA GLY A 231 15.09 -4.05 -11.61
C GLY A 231 13.61 -3.79 -11.91
N ASP A 232 13.01 -2.95 -11.07
CA ASP A 232 11.57 -2.64 -11.08
C ASP A 232 11.27 -1.41 -11.93
N ILE A 233 10.02 -1.30 -12.38
CA ILE A 233 9.51 -0.11 -13.06
C ILE A 233 8.33 0.44 -12.27
N SER A 234 8.46 1.69 -11.79
CA SER A 234 7.34 2.47 -11.26
C SER A 234 7.07 3.67 -12.18
N ILE A 235 5.87 3.76 -12.74
CA ILE A 235 5.44 4.88 -13.59
C ILE A 235 4.21 5.54 -12.97
N GLY A 236 4.32 6.81 -12.61
CA GLY A 236 3.20 7.56 -12.05
C GLY A 236 1.98 7.72 -12.97
N ASP A 237 0.94 8.32 -12.41
CA ASP A 237 -0.37 8.53 -13.05
C ASP A 237 -0.28 9.17 -14.43
N GLY A 238 -1.11 8.72 -15.37
CA GLY A 238 -1.18 9.23 -16.75
C GLY A 238 0.03 8.84 -17.59
N GLY A 239 0.89 7.94 -17.08
CA GLY A 239 2.04 7.40 -17.77
C GLY A 239 1.70 6.79 -19.12
N LYS A 240 2.50 7.11 -20.15
CA LYS A 240 2.27 6.64 -21.52
C LYS A 240 3.52 6.06 -22.15
N THR A 241 3.47 4.76 -22.42
CA THR A 241 4.55 4.06 -23.13
C THR A 241 4.09 3.61 -24.52
N ASN A 242 4.72 4.18 -25.54
CA ASN A 242 4.44 3.86 -26.94
C ASN A 242 5.16 2.60 -27.43
N GLY A 243 6.27 2.23 -26.77
CA GLY A 243 7.04 1.00 -27.02
C GLY A 243 6.67 -0.13 -26.09
N LYS A 244 7.51 -1.17 -26.09
CA LYS A 244 7.46 -2.30 -25.16
C LYS A 244 8.02 -1.87 -23.80
N VAL A 245 7.43 -2.37 -22.73
CA VAL A 245 7.91 -2.23 -21.35
C VAL A 245 8.40 -3.60 -20.88
N THR A 246 9.59 -3.66 -20.30
CA THR A 246 10.18 -4.88 -19.76
C THR A 246 10.95 -4.56 -18.49
N ALA A 247 10.63 -5.26 -17.41
CA ALA A 247 11.32 -5.22 -16.13
C ALA A 247 11.83 -6.62 -15.79
N GLY A 248 12.99 -6.71 -15.15
CA GLY A 248 13.46 -7.96 -14.56
C GLY A 248 12.78 -8.25 -13.22
N GLY A 249 12.30 -7.22 -12.52
CA GLY A 249 11.42 -7.33 -11.36
C GLY A 249 9.97 -6.98 -11.69
N ASP A 250 9.38 -6.15 -10.85
CA ASP A 250 7.95 -5.77 -10.85
C ASP A 250 7.68 -4.56 -11.75
N ILE A 251 6.42 -4.40 -12.19
CA ILE A 251 5.95 -3.23 -12.91
C ILE A 251 4.71 -2.66 -12.21
N SER A 252 4.85 -1.46 -11.65
CA SER A 252 3.73 -0.64 -11.17
C SER A 252 3.49 0.54 -12.10
N MET A 253 2.23 0.76 -12.49
CA MET A 253 1.83 1.96 -13.22
C MET A 253 0.58 2.56 -12.60
N GLY A 254 0.59 3.87 -12.34
CA GLY A 254 -0.51 4.60 -11.74
C GLY A 254 -1.77 4.70 -12.61
N ASP A 255 -2.75 5.45 -12.14
CA ASP A 255 -4.05 5.62 -12.78
C ASP A 255 -3.92 6.22 -14.19
N ASN A 256 -4.89 5.95 -15.08
CA ASN A 256 -4.94 6.44 -16.45
C ASN A 256 -3.73 6.06 -17.33
N SER A 257 -2.97 5.05 -16.91
CA SER A 257 -1.77 4.60 -17.62
C SER A 257 -2.08 3.91 -18.95
N LYS A 258 -1.17 4.05 -19.92
CA LYS A 258 -1.36 3.47 -21.25
C LYS A 258 -0.08 2.89 -21.84
N VAL A 259 -0.13 1.60 -22.16
CA VAL A 259 0.94 0.90 -22.90
C VAL A 259 0.45 0.43 -24.27
N ASN A 260 1.11 0.92 -25.32
CA ASN A 260 0.71 0.63 -26.71
C ASN A 260 1.26 -0.68 -27.26
N LYS A 261 2.33 -1.21 -26.67
CA LYS A 261 2.91 -2.50 -27.02
C LYS A 261 2.81 -3.46 -25.84
N GLU A 262 3.78 -4.35 -25.71
CA GLU A 262 3.80 -5.43 -24.73
C GLU A 262 4.31 -4.93 -23.38
N ILE A 263 3.84 -5.56 -22.31
CA ILE A 263 4.38 -5.46 -20.95
C ILE A 263 4.87 -6.85 -20.55
N ASN A 264 6.09 -6.95 -20.05
CA ASN A 264 6.63 -8.18 -19.48
C ASN A 264 7.36 -7.86 -18.18
N ALA A 265 6.93 -8.47 -17.08
CA ALA A 265 7.60 -8.38 -15.78
C ALA A 265 8.24 -9.74 -15.44
N GLY A 266 9.37 -9.69 -14.73
CA GLY A 266 9.98 -10.86 -14.12
C GLY A 266 9.44 -11.17 -12.72
N GLY A 267 8.63 -10.26 -12.15
CA GLY A 267 7.72 -10.50 -11.03
C GLY A 267 6.27 -10.11 -11.36
N ASP A 268 5.72 -9.23 -10.54
CA ASP A 268 4.31 -8.82 -10.53
C ASP A 268 4.05 -7.63 -11.47
N ILE A 269 2.79 -7.46 -11.86
CA ILE A 269 2.32 -6.27 -12.58
C ILE A 269 1.11 -5.68 -11.86
N SER A 270 1.19 -4.42 -11.47
CA SER A 270 0.08 -3.62 -10.93
C SER A 270 -0.22 -2.42 -11.84
N LEU A 271 -1.47 -2.26 -12.28
CA LEU A 271 -1.91 -1.10 -13.07
C LEU A 271 -3.10 -0.41 -12.38
N GLY A 272 -3.03 0.90 -12.19
CA GLY A 272 -4.09 1.70 -11.59
C GLY A 272 -5.37 1.76 -12.42
N ASN A 273 -6.36 2.48 -11.91
CA ASN A 273 -7.68 2.64 -12.52
C ASN A 273 -7.59 3.25 -13.92
N ASN A 274 -8.58 3.00 -14.77
CA ASN A 274 -8.67 3.54 -16.13
C ASN A 274 -7.47 3.19 -17.04
N SER A 275 -6.69 2.19 -16.66
CA SER A 275 -5.50 1.78 -17.41
C SER A 275 -5.84 1.04 -18.70
N LYS A 276 -4.94 1.14 -19.69
CA LYS A 276 -5.14 0.51 -21.01
C LYS A 276 -3.90 -0.12 -21.59
N THR A 277 -4.01 -1.41 -21.93
CA THR A 277 -2.96 -2.16 -22.65
C THR A 277 -3.44 -2.57 -24.04
N ASN A 278 -2.59 -2.37 -25.05
CA ASN A 278 -2.95 -2.61 -26.45
C ASN A 278 -2.34 -3.89 -27.05
N LYS A 279 -1.32 -4.48 -26.40
CA LYS A 279 -0.73 -5.77 -26.76
C LYS A 279 -0.64 -6.67 -25.53
N LYS A 280 0.19 -7.72 -25.60
CA LYS A 280 0.27 -8.77 -24.59
C LYS A 280 0.76 -8.19 -23.26
N VAL A 281 0.16 -8.64 -22.17
CA VAL A 281 0.65 -8.46 -20.79
C VAL A 281 1.10 -9.83 -20.27
N ASN A 282 2.28 -9.87 -19.65
CA ASN A 282 2.86 -11.10 -19.13
C ASN A 282 3.56 -10.83 -17.78
N ALA A 283 2.93 -11.25 -16.68
CA ALA A 283 3.56 -11.32 -15.37
C ALA A 283 4.00 -12.76 -15.09
N THR A 284 5.16 -12.95 -14.49
CA THR A 284 5.58 -14.27 -13.97
C THR A 284 5.00 -14.51 -12.57
N GLY A 285 4.80 -13.45 -11.80
CA GLY A 285 4.01 -13.46 -10.56
C GLY A 285 2.57 -13.05 -10.82
N ASP A 286 2.06 -12.17 -9.97
CA ASP A 286 0.67 -11.74 -9.93
C ASP A 286 0.38 -10.61 -10.93
N PHE A 287 -0.89 -10.48 -11.33
CA PHE A 287 -1.36 -9.36 -12.14
C PHE A 287 -2.59 -8.71 -11.51
N THR A 288 -2.42 -7.48 -11.02
CA THR A 288 -3.48 -6.68 -10.41
C THR A 288 -3.80 -5.48 -11.27
N VAL A 289 -5.09 -5.21 -11.48
CA VAL A 289 -5.56 -3.99 -12.14
C VAL A 289 -6.70 -3.35 -11.39
N GLY A 290 -6.69 -2.02 -11.34
CA GLY A 290 -7.81 -1.22 -10.83
C GLY A 290 -9.03 -1.24 -11.75
N ASP A 291 -9.99 -0.38 -11.42
CA ASP A 291 -11.27 -0.29 -12.12
C ASP A 291 -11.11 0.24 -13.55
N ASP A 292 -12.11 0.01 -14.39
CA ASP A 292 -12.19 0.50 -15.77
C ASP A 292 -11.00 0.07 -16.67
N TYR A 293 -10.33 -1.03 -16.32
CA TYR A 293 -9.19 -1.53 -17.08
C TYR A 293 -9.60 -2.07 -18.45
N THR A 294 -8.82 -1.78 -19.49
CA THR A 294 -9.00 -2.38 -20.82
C THR A 294 -7.75 -3.09 -21.34
N ALA A 295 -7.83 -4.41 -21.50
CA ALA A 295 -6.85 -5.22 -22.23
C ALA A 295 -7.34 -5.55 -23.64
N ASN A 296 -6.62 -5.12 -24.68
CA ASN A 296 -7.00 -5.41 -26.08
C ASN A 296 -6.42 -6.72 -26.63
N LYS A 297 -5.44 -7.30 -25.92
CA LYS A 297 -4.77 -8.55 -26.27
C LYS A 297 -4.63 -9.43 -25.03
N VAL A 298 -3.88 -10.51 -25.18
CA VAL A 298 -3.72 -11.59 -24.20
C VAL A 298 -3.15 -11.05 -22.89
N VAL A 299 -3.69 -11.54 -21.78
CA VAL A 299 -3.16 -11.35 -20.43
C VAL A 299 -2.74 -12.72 -19.90
N SER A 300 -1.55 -12.80 -19.32
CA SER A 300 -1.04 -14.02 -18.70
C SER A 300 -0.33 -13.65 -17.39
N ALA A 301 -0.66 -14.35 -16.32
CA ALA A 301 0.02 -14.26 -15.04
C ALA A 301 0.38 -15.68 -14.55
N GLY A 302 1.57 -15.83 -13.95
CA GLY A 302 1.98 -17.10 -13.36
C GLY A 302 1.39 -17.32 -11.96
N GLY A 303 1.08 -16.24 -11.25
CA GLY A 303 0.37 -16.25 -9.97
C GLY A 303 -1.10 -15.88 -10.12
N ASP A 304 -1.60 -15.14 -9.15
CA ASP A 304 -2.99 -14.72 -9.03
C ASP A 304 -3.29 -13.53 -9.95
N VAL A 305 -4.56 -13.37 -10.32
CA VAL A 305 -5.05 -12.22 -11.09
C VAL A 305 -6.18 -11.54 -10.35
N SER A 306 -6.05 -10.23 -10.12
CA SER A 306 -7.12 -9.39 -9.57
C SER A 306 -7.53 -8.33 -10.58
N ILE A 307 -8.82 -8.26 -10.91
CA ILE A 307 -9.38 -7.34 -11.91
C ILE A 307 -10.47 -6.50 -11.26
N GLY A 308 -10.24 -5.18 -11.19
CA GLY A 308 -11.21 -4.20 -10.70
C GLY A 308 -12.47 -4.08 -11.56
N ASP A 309 -13.43 -3.33 -11.03
CA ASP A 309 -14.78 -3.20 -11.56
C ASP A 309 -14.80 -2.63 -12.99
N ASN A 310 -15.88 -2.89 -13.72
CA ASN A 310 -16.15 -2.33 -15.06
C ASN A 310 -15.06 -2.62 -16.12
N SER A 311 -14.18 -3.57 -15.84
CA SER A 311 -13.05 -3.90 -16.71
C SER A 311 -13.45 -4.72 -17.93
N LYS A 312 -12.65 -4.63 -19.00
CA LYS A 312 -12.87 -5.34 -20.26
C LYS A 312 -11.60 -6.00 -20.80
N LEU A 313 -11.65 -7.32 -20.89
CA LEU A 313 -10.57 -8.14 -21.45
C LEU A 313 -11.03 -8.72 -22.79
N ASN A 314 -10.33 -8.36 -23.86
CA ASN A 314 -10.81 -8.62 -25.23
C ASN A 314 -10.27 -9.91 -25.85
N LYS A 315 -9.27 -10.53 -25.23
CA LYS A 315 -8.58 -11.74 -25.69
C LYS A 315 -8.32 -12.64 -24.49
N GLU A 316 -7.74 -13.80 -24.76
CA GLU A 316 -7.46 -14.85 -23.79
C GLU A 316 -6.80 -14.33 -22.51
N VAL A 317 -7.25 -14.90 -21.38
CA VAL A 317 -6.69 -14.67 -20.05
C VAL A 317 -6.23 -16.01 -19.48
N THR A 318 -4.97 -16.08 -19.07
CA THR A 318 -4.39 -17.26 -18.43
C THR A 318 -3.87 -16.90 -17.04
N VAL A 319 -4.27 -17.68 -16.04
CA VAL A 319 -3.98 -17.44 -14.63
C VAL A 319 -3.45 -18.73 -14.01
N GLY A 320 -2.22 -18.69 -13.47
CA GLY A 320 -1.60 -19.85 -12.81
C GLY A 320 -2.06 -20.07 -11.37
N GLY A 321 -2.63 -19.04 -10.74
CA GLY A 321 -3.24 -19.11 -9.40
C GLY A 321 -4.76 -18.94 -9.44
N ASP A 322 -5.28 -18.13 -8.53
CA ASP A 322 -6.68 -17.74 -8.41
C ASP A 322 -7.00 -16.48 -9.24
N LEU A 323 -8.25 -16.37 -9.69
CA LEU A 323 -8.77 -15.21 -10.42
C LEU A 323 -9.84 -14.51 -9.58
N TYR A 324 -9.57 -13.28 -9.16
CA TYR A 324 -10.50 -12.38 -8.47
C TYR A 324 -11.04 -11.34 -9.45
N VAL A 325 -12.36 -11.27 -9.58
CA VAL A 325 -13.03 -10.41 -10.55
C VAL A 325 -14.04 -9.52 -9.84
N GLY A 326 -13.88 -8.20 -9.97
CA GLY A 326 -14.84 -7.21 -9.50
C GLY A 326 -16.15 -7.21 -10.27
N ASP A 327 -16.98 -6.22 -9.99
CA ASP A 327 -18.31 -6.07 -10.56
C ASP A 327 -18.26 -5.65 -12.03
N SER A 328 -19.22 -6.12 -12.83
CA SER A 328 -19.45 -5.68 -14.22
C SER A 328 -18.27 -5.91 -15.17
N VAL A 329 -17.38 -6.86 -14.87
CA VAL A 329 -16.25 -7.21 -15.73
C VAL A 329 -16.69 -8.07 -16.92
N THR A 330 -16.15 -7.79 -18.10
CA THR A 330 -16.41 -8.58 -19.32
C THR A 330 -15.15 -9.22 -19.90
N PHE A 331 -15.16 -10.55 -20.00
CA PHE A 331 -14.21 -11.34 -20.76
C PHE A 331 -14.80 -11.70 -22.13
N ASN A 332 -14.16 -11.25 -23.22
CA ASN A 332 -14.66 -11.45 -24.60
C ASN A 332 -14.04 -12.66 -25.31
N ASP A 333 -13.24 -13.45 -24.61
CA ASP A 333 -12.53 -14.61 -25.11
C ASP A 333 -12.32 -15.61 -23.96
N ASP A 334 -11.61 -16.70 -24.23
CA ASP A 334 -11.43 -17.78 -23.26
C ASP A 334 -10.64 -17.35 -22.01
N VAL A 335 -11.04 -17.89 -20.85
CA VAL A 335 -10.39 -17.69 -19.55
C VAL A 335 -9.94 -19.04 -19.00
N THR A 336 -8.64 -19.20 -18.74
CA THR A 336 -8.10 -20.43 -18.15
C THR A 336 -7.44 -20.09 -16.82
N VAL A 337 -7.91 -20.74 -15.76
CA VAL A 337 -7.44 -20.55 -14.38
C VAL A 337 -7.10 -21.91 -13.80
N ASP A 338 -5.90 -22.06 -13.25
CA ASP A 338 -5.51 -23.31 -12.59
C ASP A 338 -6.18 -23.45 -11.21
N GLY A 339 -6.35 -22.33 -10.49
CA GLY A 339 -7.03 -22.25 -9.20
C GLY A 339 -8.54 -21.98 -9.29
N THR A 340 -9.03 -21.09 -8.44
CA THR A 340 -10.44 -20.75 -8.26
C THR A 340 -10.77 -19.44 -8.95
N ILE A 341 -11.94 -19.36 -9.59
CA ILE A 341 -12.52 -18.09 -10.04
C ILE A 341 -13.46 -17.58 -8.96
N TYR A 342 -13.23 -16.36 -8.49
CA TYR A 342 -14.10 -15.58 -7.60
C TYR A 342 -14.68 -14.40 -8.39
N THR A 343 -16.01 -14.33 -8.52
CA THR A 343 -16.68 -13.24 -9.23
C THR A 343 -17.55 -12.40 -8.33
N GLY A 344 -17.46 -11.08 -8.52
CA GLY A 344 -18.48 -10.12 -8.13
C GLY A 344 -19.72 -10.18 -9.02
N CYS A 345 -20.58 -9.18 -8.88
CA CYS A 345 -21.85 -9.10 -9.58
C CYS A 345 -21.70 -8.71 -11.05
N ASN A 346 -22.56 -9.24 -11.92
CA ASN A 346 -22.64 -8.88 -13.36
C ASN A 346 -21.38 -9.20 -14.19
N VAL A 347 -20.58 -10.19 -13.80
CA VAL A 347 -19.45 -10.66 -14.62
C VAL A 347 -19.95 -11.43 -15.85
N ALA A 348 -19.36 -11.14 -17.02
CA ALA A 348 -19.72 -11.77 -18.28
C ALA A 348 -18.53 -12.50 -18.92
N PHE A 349 -18.63 -13.83 -19.02
CA PHE A 349 -17.72 -14.66 -19.82
C PHE A 349 -18.39 -14.94 -21.19
N ASN A 350 -18.00 -14.21 -22.23
CA ASN A 350 -18.51 -14.41 -23.59
C ASN A 350 -17.78 -15.54 -24.35
N GLY A 351 -16.59 -15.92 -23.88
CA GLY A 351 -15.87 -17.12 -24.29
C GLY A 351 -16.15 -18.31 -23.36
N GLY A 352 -15.33 -19.36 -23.45
CA GLY A 352 -15.30 -20.43 -22.45
C GLY A 352 -14.51 -20.01 -21.21
N TYR A 353 -14.75 -20.68 -20.08
CA TYR A 353 -13.84 -20.61 -18.94
C TYR A 353 -13.51 -22.02 -18.43
N THR A 354 -12.29 -22.19 -17.90
CA THR A 354 -11.85 -23.39 -17.17
C THR A 354 -11.26 -22.95 -15.84
N ALA A 355 -11.65 -23.61 -14.76
CA ALA A 355 -11.16 -23.37 -13.42
C ALA A 355 -11.15 -24.65 -12.60
N GLY A 356 -10.27 -24.73 -11.61
CA GLY A 356 -10.31 -25.77 -10.58
C GLY A 356 -11.58 -25.66 -9.72
N SER A 357 -12.05 -24.45 -9.45
CA SER A 357 -13.30 -24.16 -8.74
C SER A 357 -13.89 -22.80 -9.16
N TYR A 358 -15.16 -22.58 -8.85
CA TYR A 358 -15.88 -21.34 -9.17
C TYR A 358 -16.75 -20.93 -7.99
N VAL A 359 -16.61 -19.67 -7.55
CA VAL A 359 -17.36 -19.03 -6.48
C VAL A 359 -17.98 -17.74 -7.02
N ASP A 360 -19.29 -17.62 -6.88
CA ASP A 360 -20.05 -16.41 -7.19
C ASP A 360 -20.47 -15.78 -5.87
N ASP A 361 -19.98 -14.57 -5.58
CA ASP A 361 -20.30 -13.84 -4.35
C ASP A 361 -21.50 -12.87 -4.54
N CYS A 362 -22.17 -12.97 -5.70
CA CYS A 362 -23.49 -12.41 -5.99
C CYS A 362 -24.59 -13.50 -5.83
#